data_AF-A0A069E8V0-F1
#
_entry.id   AF-A0A069E8V0-F1
#
_cell.length_a   1.000
_cell.length_b   1.000
_cell.length_c   1.000
_cell.angle_alpha   90.00
_cell.angle_beta   90.00
_cell.angle_gamma   90.00
#
_symmetry.space_group_name_H-M   'P 1'
#
loop_
_entity.id
_entity.type
_entity.pdbx_description
1 polymer ?
#
loop_
_entity_poly.entity_id
_entity_poly.type
_entity_poly.pdbx_seq_one_letter_code
_entity_poly.pdbx_strand_id
1 'polypeptide(L)'
;MEALSRWEDGQFDEVEAQFAKQWREQIESIDLKEVAARVADADTFAGKIRDLSEARTRAEEYLNNPHHQLSILKLLIEMLGFGNVRRRIILDRWTKSGRAPMSKFAPYSLYVLTVDIFFELALGKSMIGAHRPSNKIDMSYLYYLPFCQIFVSRDKLHKRVAPLFLRGSQEFVWGDDLKSSLSELVDVFSSYPESVKETGLMKFARTPPLEHSGAVAQLWDNHAGSWRSKQKPPALSPKKEREILDMLKSQMNLPRLKSSQASSADMRAEPQSMSISRMVPRKRGQWYMLPKDIK
;
A
#
# COMPACT_ATOMS: atom_id res chain seq x y z
N MET A 1 9.16 19.19 -6.08
CA MET A 1 9.59 19.03 -4.67
C MET A 1 9.13 20.17 -3.77
N GLU A 2 8.92 21.38 -4.30
CA GLU A 2 8.44 22.54 -3.53
C GLU A 2 7.06 22.34 -2.87
N ALA A 3 6.08 21.79 -3.60
CA ALA A 3 4.76 21.48 -3.03
C ALA A 3 4.83 20.46 -1.87
N LEU A 4 5.65 19.41 -2.01
CA LEU A 4 5.81 18.39 -0.96
C LEU A 4 6.39 18.98 0.33
N SER A 5 7.39 19.88 0.21
CA SER A 5 7.96 20.58 1.36
C SER A 5 6.92 21.47 2.05
N ARG A 6 6.10 22.21 1.30
CA ARG A 6 5.01 23.01 1.88
C ARG A 6 4.00 22.15 2.63
N TRP A 7 3.61 21.01 2.05
CA TRP A 7 2.67 20.08 2.69
C TRP A 7 3.21 19.50 3.99
N GLU A 8 4.51 19.22 4.07
CA GLU A 8 5.16 18.77 5.32
C GLU A 8 5.05 19.82 6.43
N ASP A 9 5.08 21.10 6.08
CA ASP A 9 4.87 22.24 7.00
C ASP A 9 3.38 22.59 7.21
N GLY A 10 2.46 21.80 6.66
CA GLY A 10 1.01 22.03 6.75
C GLY A 10 0.52 23.22 5.93
N GLN A 11 1.33 23.72 5.00
CA GLN A 11 1.01 24.83 4.12
C GLN A 11 0.38 24.30 2.83
N PHE A 12 -0.84 24.75 2.56
CA PHE A 12 -1.60 24.39 1.36
C PHE A 12 -2.05 25.65 0.63
N ASP A 13 -1.89 25.65 -0.68
CA ASP A 13 -2.31 26.74 -1.56
C ASP A 13 -3.78 26.60 -1.94
N GLU A 14 -4.37 27.68 -2.42
CA GLU A 14 -5.79 27.70 -2.82
C GLU A 14 -6.12 26.69 -3.92
N VAL A 15 -5.19 26.48 -4.86
CA VAL A 15 -5.35 25.48 -5.94
C VAL A 15 -5.54 24.07 -5.37
N GLU A 16 -4.80 23.72 -4.31
CA GLU A 16 -4.88 22.41 -3.66
C GLU A 16 -6.21 22.25 -2.91
N ALA A 17 -6.70 23.33 -2.30
CA ALA A 17 -8.02 23.37 -1.69
C ALA A 17 -9.13 23.20 -2.73
N GLN A 18 -9.01 23.83 -3.91
CA GLN A 18 -9.96 23.68 -5.01
C GLN A 18 -9.98 22.27 -5.57
N PHE A 19 -8.81 21.65 -5.78
CA PHE A 19 -8.71 20.24 -6.18
C PHE A 19 -9.38 19.32 -5.15
N ALA A 20 -9.11 19.52 -3.85
CA ALA A 20 -9.73 18.74 -2.79
C ALA A 20 -11.26 18.91 -2.75
N LYS A 21 -11.76 20.11 -3.03
CA LYS A 21 -13.21 20.38 -3.12
C LYS A 21 -13.84 19.63 -4.29
N GLN A 22 -13.30 19.79 -5.50
CA GLN A 22 -13.79 19.11 -6.70
C GLN A 22 -13.75 17.58 -6.55
N TRP A 23 -12.69 17.05 -5.93
CA TRP A 23 -12.57 15.63 -5.63
C TRP A 23 -13.69 15.13 -4.71
N ARG A 24 -14.03 15.87 -3.65
CA ARG A 24 -15.14 15.50 -2.75
C ARG A 24 -16.50 15.56 -3.48
N GLU A 25 -16.74 16.60 -4.28
CA GLU A 25 -17.94 16.72 -5.10
C GLU A 25 -18.08 15.54 -6.07
N GLN A 26 -16.99 15.11 -6.70
CA GLN A 26 -16.97 13.93 -7.56
C GLN A 26 -17.29 12.64 -6.78
N ILE A 27 -16.77 12.47 -5.57
CA ILE A 27 -17.11 11.31 -4.72
C ILE A 27 -18.59 11.30 -4.37
N GLU A 28 -19.16 12.45 -4.02
CA GLU A 28 -20.59 12.57 -3.68
C GLU A 28 -21.50 12.28 -4.88
N SER A 29 -21.02 12.54 -6.11
CA SER A 29 -21.76 12.23 -7.34
C SER A 29 -21.81 10.74 -7.69
N ILE A 30 -21.08 9.88 -6.97
CA ILE A 30 -21.07 8.43 -7.24
C ILE A 30 -22.39 7.81 -6.77
N ASP A 31 -23.23 7.43 -7.74
CA ASP A 31 -24.47 6.69 -7.45
C ASP A 31 -24.21 5.19 -7.31
N LEU A 32 -23.97 4.75 -6.08
CA LEU A 32 -23.81 3.32 -5.77
C LEU A 32 -25.12 2.53 -5.86
N LYS A 33 -26.28 3.19 -5.83
CA LYS A 33 -27.58 2.50 -5.98
C LYS A 33 -27.81 2.11 -7.42
N GLU A 34 -27.46 2.99 -8.37
CA GLU A 34 -27.51 2.65 -9.80
C GLU A 34 -26.57 1.48 -10.12
N VAL A 35 -25.35 1.50 -9.58
CA VAL A 35 -24.39 0.40 -9.72
C VAL A 35 -24.98 -0.91 -9.15
N ALA A 36 -25.56 -0.87 -7.95
CA ALA A 36 -26.17 -2.03 -7.32
C ALA A 36 -27.34 -2.60 -8.15
N ALA A 37 -28.19 -1.73 -8.71
CA ALA A 37 -29.33 -2.14 -9.53
C ALA A 37 -28.88 -2.85 -10.82
N ARG A 38 -27.92 -2.28 -11.56
CA ARG A 38 -27.40 -2.88 -12.80
C ARG A 38 -26.83 -4.28 -12.59
N VAL A 39 -26.18 -4.51 -11.45
CA VAL A 39 -25.56 -5.80 -11.12
C VAL A 39 -26.60 -6.80 -10.64
N ALA A 40 -27.64 -6.34 -9.93
CA ALA A 40 -28.75 -7.18 -9.49
C ALA A 40 -29.54 -7.74 -10.68
N ASP A 41 -29.69 -6.95 -11.75
CA ASP A 41 -30.43 -7.30 -12.97
C ASP A 41 -29.57 -8.08 -13.99
N ALA A 42 -28.26 -8.19 -13.78
CA ALA A 42 -27.36 -8.87 -14.69
C ALA A 42 -27.44 -10.40 -14.53
N ASP A 43 -28.03 -11.07 -15.52
CA ASP A 43 -28.04 -12.55 -15.65
C ASP A 43 -26.63 -13.15 -15.70
N THR A 44 -25.60 -12.34 -15.97
CA THR A 44 -24.19 -12.78 -16.05
C THR A 44 -23.68 -13.41 -14.75
N PHE A 45 -24.28 -13.09 -13.60
CA PHE A 45 -23.94 -13.67 -12.30
C PHE A 45 -25.08 -14.52 -11.72
N ALA A 46 -25.89 -15.13 -12.59
CA ALA A 46 -27.00 -15.99 -12.20
C ALA A 46 -26.57 -17.01 -11.12
N GLY A 47 -27.15 -16.86 -9.92
CA GLY A 47 -26.79 -17.64 -8.75
C GLY A 47 -26.97 -16.87 -7.45
N LYS A 48 -27.23 -17.61 -6.36
CA LYS A 48 -27.38 -17.02 -5.02
C LYS A 48 -25.99 -16.85 -4.39
N ILE A 49 -25.42 -15.66 -4.48
CA ILE A 49 -24.22 -15.26 -3.72
C ILE A 49 -24.62 -15.07 -2.25
N ARG A 50 -24.07 -15.88 -1.35
CA ARG A 50 -24.51 -15.96 0.06
C ARG A 50 -23.73 -15.06 0.99
N ASP A 51 -22.45 -14.87 0.71
CA ASP A 51 -21.55 -14.06 1.52
C ASP A 51 -20.46 -13.39 0.67
N LEU A 52 -19.62 -12.58 1.33
CA LEU A 52 -18.53 -11.86 0.69
C LEU A 52 -17.46 -12.81 0.13
N SER A 53 -17.22 -13.97 0.74
CA SER A 53 -16.25 -14.92 0.21
C SER A 53 -16.73 -15.46 -1.13
N GLU A 54 -18.00 -15.84 -1.23
CA GLU A 54 -18.59 -16.29 -2.49
C GLU A 54 -18.58 -15.18 -3.54
N ALA A 55 -18.87 -13.93 -3.17
CA ALA A 55 -18.78 -12.79 -4.09
C ALA A 55 -17.37 -12.65 -4.71
N ARG A 56 -16.32 -12.83 -3.89
CA ARG A 56 -14.92 -12.81 -4.35
C ARG A 56 -14.65 -13.95 -5.33
N THR A 57 -15.07 -15.17 -4.97
CA THR A 57 -14.91 -16.35 -5.84
C THR A 57 -15.59 -16.15 -7.19
N ARG A 58 -16.83 -15.62 -7.23
CA ARG A 58 -17.54 -15.35 -8.50
C ARG A 58 -16.84 -14.30 -9.35
N ALA A 59 -16.30 -13.25 -8.74
CA ALA A 59 -15.50 -12.25 -9.45
C ALA A 59 -14.25 -12.89 -10.09
N GLU A 60 -13.53 -13.72 -9.34
CA GLU A 60 -12.35 -14.43 -9.86
C GLU A 60 -12.71 -15.43 -10.97
N GLU A 61 -13.80 -16.19 -10.83
CA GLU A 61 -14.29 -17.12 -11.87
C GLU A 61 -14.62 -16.40 -13.18
N TYR A 62 -15.37 -15.29 -13.10
CA TYR A 62 -15.73 -14.47 -14.25
C TYR A 62 -14.49 -13.95 -14.98
N LEU A 63 -13.51 -13.46 -14.22
CA LEU A 63 -12.29 -12.82 -14.74
C LEU A 63 -11.26 -13.82 -15.30
N ASN A 64 -11.23 -15.04 -14.78
CA ASN A 64 -10.34 -16.09 -15.26
C ASN A 64 -10.95 -16.92 -16.39
N ASN A 65 -12.22 -16.70 -16.76
CA ASN A 65 -12.86 -17.40 -17.86
C ASN A 65 -12.15 -17.10 -19.20
N PRO A 66 -11.59 -18.11 -19.91
CA PRO A 66 -10.90 -17.92 -21.18
C PRO A 66 -11.76 -17.26 -22.28
N HIS A 67 -13.07 -17.45 -22.25
CA HIS A 67 -13.99 -16.88 -23.23
C HIS A 67 -14.23 -15.37 -23.03
N HIS A 68 -13.95 -14.83 -21.85
CA HIS A 68 -14.22 -13.43 -21.52
C HIS A 68 -13.01 -12.51 -21.70
N GLN A 69 -11.81 -13.04 -22.00
CA GLN A 69 -10.55 -12.29 -21.92
C GLN A 69 -10.51 -11.02 -22.78
N LEU A 70 -11.09 -11.05 -23.99
CA LEU A 70 -11.18 -9.85 -24.84
C LEU A 70 -12.14 -8.81 -24.26
N SER A 71 -13.29 -9.24 -23.75
CA SER A 71 -14.29 -8.35 -23.13
C SER A 71 -13.72 -7.70 -21.87
N ILE A 72 -13.00 -8.47 -21.05
CA ILE A 72 -12.30 -7.98 -19.86
C ILE A 72 -11.25 -6.94 -20.24
N LEU A 73 -10.45 -7.19 -21.28
CA LEU A 73 -9.46 -6.21 -21.73
C LEU A 73 -10.10 -4.91 -22.22
N LYS A 74 -11.23 -4.99 -22.94
CA LYS A 74 -11.99 -3.81 -23.37
C LYS A 74 -12.53 -3.03 -22.17
N LEU A 75 -13.13 -3.72 -21.20
CA LEU A 75 -13.63 -3.14 -19.96
C LEU A 75 -12.51 -2.39 -19.21
N LEU A 76 -11.33 -3.00 -19.05
CA LEU A 76 -10.18 -2.35 -18.42
C LEU A 76 -9.76 -1.06 -19.14
N ILE A 77 -9.70 -1.08 -20.47
CA ILE A 77 -9.32 0.10 -21.27
C ILE A 77 -10.35 1.23 -21.09
N GLU A 78 -11.63 0.88 -21.03
CA GLU A 78 -12.73 1.83 -20.82
C GLU A 78 -12.71 2.42 -19.40
N MET A 79 -12.56 1.57 -18.37
CA MET A 79 -12.47 2.01 -16.97
C MET A 79 -11.28 2.95 -16.73
N LEU A 80 -10.16 2.73 -17.41
CA LEU A 80 -8.97 3.58 -17.30
C LEU A 80 -9.05 4.85 -18.16
N GLY A 81 -10.14 5.06 -18.91
CA GLY A 81 -10.34 6.25 -19.74
C GLY A 81 -9.31 6.39 -20.86
N PHE A 82 -8.73 5.28 -21.34
CA PHE A 82 -7.69 5.34 -22.36
C PHE A 82 -8.27 5.68 -23.73
N GLY A 83 -7.78 6.77 -24.33
CA GLY A 83 -8.12 7.16 -25.69
C GLY A 83 -7.71 6.14 -26.76
N ASN A 84 -8.28 6.30 -27.96
CA ASN A 84 -8.19 5.34 -29.07
C ASN A 84 -6.76 4.91 -29.45
N VAL A 85 -5.78 5.81 -29.36
CA VAL A 85 -4.36 5.50 -29.65
C VAL A 85 -3.82 4.46 -28.67
N ARG A 86 -4.00 4.68 -27.36
CA ARG A 86 -3.53 3.75 -26.32
C ARG A 86 -4.27 2.43 -26.37
N ARG A 87 -5.59 2.47 -26.61
CA ARG A 87 -6.41 1.28 -26.83
C ARG A 87 -5.83 0.37 -27.92
N ARG A 88 -5.47 0.94 -29.08
CA ARG A 88 -4.88 0.19 -30.20
C ARG A 88 -3.54 -0.45 -29.82
N ILE A 89 -2.67 0.30 -29.15
CA ILE A 89 -1.36 -0.20 -28.68
C ILE A 89 -1.52 -1.38 -27.72
N ILE A 90 -2.44 -1.28 -26.77
CA ILE A 90 -2.68 -2.34 -25.77
C ILE A 90 -3.21 -3.61 -26.46
N LEU A 91 -4.19 -3.48 -27.36
CA LEU A 91 -4.77 -4.61 -28.09
C LEU A 91 -3.75 -5.31 -28.98
N ASP A 92 -2.89 -4.55 -29.67
CA ASP A 92 -1.82 -5.09 -30.50
C ASP A 92 -0.80 -5.87 -29.65
N ARG A 93 -0.36 -5.30 -28.51
CA ARG A 93 0.53 -5.98 -27.56
C ARG A 93 -0.07 -7.29 -27.04
N TRP A 94 -1.34 -7.27 -26.66
CA TRP A 94 -2.03 -8.46 -26.17
C TRP A 94 -2.14 -9.54 -27.26
N THR A 95 -2.49 -9.14 -28.48
CA THR A 95 -2.56 -10.06 -29.63
C THR A 95 -1.19 -10.69 -29.93
N LYS A 96 -0.12 -9.89 -29.92
CA LYS A 96 1.26 -10.36 -30.10
C LYS A 96 1.74 -11.29 -28.99
N SER A 97 1.19 -11.19 -27.79
CA SER A 97 1.43 -12.16 -26.69
C SER A 97 0.68 -13.48 -26.85
N GLY A 98 0.07 -13.76 -28.01
CA GLY A 98 -0.74 -14.95 -28.23
C GLY A 98 -2.08 -14.91 -27.50
N ARG A 99 -2.60 -13.70 -27.20
CA ARG A 99 -3.82 -13.49 -26.42
C ARG A 99 -3.78 -14.18 -25.05
N ALA A 100 -2.63 -14.04 -24.37
CA ALA A 100 -2.42 -14.62 -23.05
C ALA A 100 -3.55 -14.21 -22.07
N PRO A 101 -3.92 -15.08 -21.11
CA PRO A 101 -4.87 -14.72 -20.06
C PRO A 101 -4.46 -13.43 -19.33
N MET A 102 -5.41 -12.62 -18.90
CA MET A 102 -5.17 -11.36 -18.19
C MET A 102 -4.32 -11.57 -16.92
N SER A 103 -4.44 -12.73 -16.27
CA SER A 103 -3.64 -13.11 -15.11
C SER A 103 -2.13 -13.20 -15.41
N LYS A 104 -1.76 -13.41 -16.68
CA LYS A 104 -0.37 -13.38 -17.14
C LYS A 104 -0.01 -12.06 -17.83
N PHE A 105 -0.93 -11.51 -18.64
CA PHE A 105 -0.66 -10.32 -19.43
C PHE A 105 -0.66 -9.02 -18.61
N ALA A 106 -1.60 -8.88 -17.68
CA ALA A 106 -1.79 -7.69 -16.86
C ALA A 106 -2.27 -8.06 -15.44
N PRO A 107 -1.46 -8.78 -14.65
CA PRO A 107 -1.87 -9.35 -13.36
C PRO A 107 -2.38 -8.32 -12.36
N TYR A 108 -1.77 -7.14 -12.31
CA TYR A 108 -2.21 -6.08 -11.40
C TYR A 108 -3.53 -5.44 -11.86
N SER A 109 -3.71 -5.20 -13.16
CA SER A 109 -5.00 -4.71 -13.69
C SER A 109 -6.12 -5.71 -13.44
N LEU A 110 -5.83 -7.01 -13.57
CA LEU A 110 -6.79 -8.06 -13.23
C LEU A 110 -7.15 -8.01 -11.74
N TYR A 111 -6.16 -7.85 -10.85
CA TYR A 111 -6.38 -7.72 -9.41
C TYR A 111 -7.30 -6.53 -9.07
N VAL A 112 -7.03 -5.35 -9.62
CA VAL A 112 -7.87 -4.14 -9.42
C VAL A 112 -9.30 -4.41 -9.89
N LEU A 113 -9.46 -5.02 -11.06
CA LEU A 113 -10.79 -5.36 -11.57
C LEU A 113 -11.50 -6.43 -10.72
N THR A 114 -10.77 -7.38 -10.13
CA THR A 114 -11.36 -8.33 -9.18
C THR A 114 -11.95 -7.61 -7.98
N VAL A 115 -11.24 -6.62 -7.43
CA VAL A 115 -11.72 -5.80 -6.31
C VAL A 115 -12.99 -5.03 -6.72
N ASP A 116 -13.01 -4.44 -7.91
CA ASP A 116 -14.14 -3.66 -8.41
C ASP A 116 -15.38 -4.52 -8.65
N ILE A 117 -15.24 -5.63 -9.39
CA ILE A 117 -16.35 -6.55 -9.64
C ILE A 117 -16.85 -7.16 -8.32
N PHE A 118 -15.95 -7.53 -7.41
CA PHE A 118 -16.34 -7.98 -6.07
C PHE A 118 -17.20 -6.95 -5.34
N PHE A 119 -16.79 -5.67 -5.35
CA PHE A 119 -17.52 -4.60 -4.70
C PHE A 119 -18.90 -4.40 -5.31
N GLU A 120 -18.99 -4.41 -6.64
CA GLU A 120 -20.24 -4.30 -7.38
C GLU A 120 -21.20 -5.46 -7.06
N LEU A 121 -20.70 -6.70 -7.03
CA LEU A 121 -21.49 -7.88 -6.62
C LEU A 121 -21.98 -7.78 -5.17
N ALA A 122 -21.11 -7.38 -4.26
CA ALA A 122 -21.44 -7.22 -2.84
C ALA A 122 -22.44 -6.08 -2.60
N LEU A 123 -22.38 -5.00 -3.40
CA LEU A 123 -23.39 -3.93 -3.42
C LEU A 123 -24.74 -4.43 -3.94
N GLY A 124 -24.77 -5.09 -5.09
CA GLY A 124 -26.00 -5.61 -5.71
C GLY A 124 -26.73 -6.63 -4.82
N LYS A 125 -25.99 -7.34 -3.94
CA LYS A 125 -26.57 -8.27 -2.95
C LYS A 125 -26.72 -7.67 -1.55
N SER A 126 -26.58 -6.34 -1.41
CA SER A 126 -26.74 -5.61 -0.14
C SER A 126 -25.82 -6.08 1.00
N MET A 127 -24.70 -6.75 0.68
CA MET A 127 -23.70 -7.16 1.67
C MET A 127 -22.81 -5.98 2.10
N ILE A 128 -22.69 -4.98 1.22
CA ILE A 128 -22.14 -3.67 1.48
C ILE A 128 -23.24 -2.63 1.24
N GLY A 129 -23.36 -1.66 2.14
CA GLY A 129 -24.39 -0.64 2.03
C GLY A 129 -24.10 0.35 0.90
N ALA A 130 -25.09 0.62 0.05
CA ALA A 130 -25.01 1.62 -1.03
C ALA A 130 -25.23 3.08 -0.56
N HIS A 131 -25.42 3.30 0.75
CA HIS A 131 -25.75 4.62 1.31
C HIS A 131 -24.53 5.52 1.56
N ARG A 132 -23.30 4.98 1.48
CA ARG A 132 -22.05 5.74 1.64
C ARG A 132 -21.25 5.69 0.34
N PRO A 133 -21.28 6.74 -0.49
CA PRO A 133 -20.45 6.83 -1.70
C PRO A 133 -18.96 6.62 -1.42
N SER A 134 -18.49 7.06 -0.24
CA SER A 134 -17.11 6.86 0.21
C SER A 134 -16.68 5.40 0.26
N ASN A 135 -17.60 4.44 0.40
CA ASN A 135 -17.26 3.01 0.40
C ASN A 135 -16.50 2.59 -0.86
N LYS A 136 -16.78 3.21 -2.02
CA LYS A 136 -16.02 2.94 -3.26
C LYS A 136 -14.57 3.39 -3.14
N ILE A 137 -14.34 4.51 -2.48
CA ILE A 137 -12.99 5.03 -2.22
C ILE A 137 -12.29 4.17 -1.17
N ASP A 138 -13.00 3.75 -0.12
CA ASP A 138 -12.47 2.83 0.89
C ASP A 138 -12.02 1.52 0.22
N MET A 139 -12.83 0.92 -0.67
CA MET A 139 -12.44 -0.27 -1.44
C MET A 139 -11.18 -0.08 -2.28
N SER A 140 -10.91 1.12 -2.81
CA SER A 140 -9.71 1.39 -3.60
C SER A 140 -8.41 1.26 -2.79
N TYR A 141 -8.48 1.30 -1.45
CA TYR A 141 -7.31 1.01 -0.60
C TYR A 141 -6.83 -0.44 -0.77
N LEU A 142 -7.71 -1.37 -1.18
CA LEU A 142 -7.29 -2.74 -1.45
C LEU A 142 -6.35 -2.83 -2.66
N TYR A 143 -6.37 -1.85 -3.58
CA TYR A 143 -5.45 -1.81 -4.72
C TYR A 143 -3.97 -1.77 -4.30
N TYR A 144 -3.67 -1.39 -3.06
CA TYR A 144 -2.32 -1.39 -2.51
C TYR A 144 -1.89 -2.75 -1.95
N LEU A 145 -2.82 -3.67 -1.65
CA LEU A 145 -2.51 -4.95 -1.03
C LEU A 145 -1.42 -5.74 -1.77
N PRO A 146 -1.36 -5.82 -3.11
CA PRO A 146 -0.28 -6.54 -3.79
C PRO A 146 1.13 -6.04 -3.46
N PHE A 147 1.27 -4.84 -2.89
CA PHE A 147 2.54 -4.18 -2.60
C PHE A 147 2.81 -4.02 -1.09
N CYS A 148 1.91 -4.47 -0.22
CA CYS A 148 2.05 -4.35 1.24
C CYS A 148 2.22 -5.73 1.88
N GLN A 149 3.05 -5.85 2.93
CA GLN A 149 3.06 -7.06 3.77
C GLN A 149 2.05 -6.97 4.91
N ILE A 150 1.80 -5.76 5.41
CA ILE A 150 0.90 -5.49 6.53
C ILE A 150 -0.11 -4.45 6.07
N PHE A 151 -1.40 -4.74 6.25
CA PHE A 151 -2.49 -3.79 5.98
C PHE A 151 -3.19 -3.45 7.30
N VAL A 152 -2.99 -2.21 7.77
CA VAL A 152 -3.57 -1.73 9.02
C VAL A 152 -4.79 -0.88 8.71
N SER A 153 -5.92 -1.17 9.35
CA SER A 153 -7.12 -0.34 9.22
C SER A 153 -7.96 -0.33 10.48
N ARG A 154 -8.64 0.81 10.72
CA ARG A 154 -9.72 0.95 11.72
C ARG A 154 -11.11 0.98 11.07
N ASP A 155 -11.16 0.74 9.77
CA ASP A 155 -12.40 0.73 9.02
C ASP A 155 -13.06 -0.66 9.07
N LYS A 156 -14.36 -0.69 9.39
CA LYS A 156 -15.13 -1.94 9.55
C LYS A 156 -15.38 -2.65 8.23
N LEU A 157 -15.47 -1.93 7.11
CA LEU A 157 -15.53 -2.54 5.79
C LEU A 157 -14.20 -3.24 5.51
N HIS A 158 -13.07 -2.56 5.66
CA HIS A 158 -11.73 -3.15 5.51
C HIS A 158 -11.54 -4.41 6.36
N LYS A 159 -11.97 -4.39 7.63
CA LYS A 159 -11.90 -5.58 8.52
C LYS A 159 -12.64 -6.79 7.95
N ARG A 160 -13.71 -6.59 7.18
CA ARG A 160 -14.50 -7.66 6.56
C ARG A 160 -13.95 -8.10 5.21
N VAL A 161 -13.46 -7.16 4.40
CA VAL A 161 -13.11 -7.43 2.99
C VAL A 161 -11.62 -7.66 2.77
N ALA A 162 -10.73 -6.94 3.45
CA ALA A 162 -9.30 -7.03 3.20
C ALA A 162 -8.75 -8.46 3.40
N PRO A 163 -9.16 -9.23 4.44
CA PRO A 163 -8.73 -10.63 4.59
C PRO A 163 -9.08 -11.51 3.38
N LEU A 164 -10.17 -11.18 2.67
CA LEU A 164 -10.57 -11.84 1.43
C LEU A 164 -9.72 -11.42 0.23
N PHE A 165 -8.62 -10.68 0.38
CA PHE A 165 -7.72 -10.33 -0.72
C PHE A 165 -6.25 -10.50 -0.35
N LEU A 166 -5.95 -10.93 0.88
CA LEU A 166 -4.58 -11.18 1.33
C LEU A 166 -4.01 -12.43 0.68
N ARG A 167 -2.71 -12.38 0.39
CA ARG A 167 -1.85 -13.54 0.14
C ARG A 167 -1.38 -14.12 1.47
N GLY A 168 -0.92 -15.38 1.46
CA GLY A 168 -0.50 -16.07 2.69
C GLY A 168 0.65 -15.43 3.46
N SER A 169 1.45 -14.55 2.83
CA SER A 169 2.53 -13.80 3.51
C SER A 169 2.09 -12.45 4.08
N GLN A 170 0.81 -12.09 3.92
CA GLN A 170 0.30 -10.77 4.26
C GLN A 170 -0.64 -10.86 5.45
N GLU A 171 -0.68 -9.81 6.24
CA GLU A 171 -1.47 -9.77 7.47
C GLU A 171 -2.35 -8.52 7.54
N PHE A 172 -3.60 -8.70 7.97
CA PHE A 172 -4.50 -7.60 8.32
C PHE A 172 -4.38 -7.33 9.81
N VAL A 173 -4.17 -6.06 10.19
CA VAL A 173 -4.08 -5.65 11.59
C VAL A 173 -5.18 -4.66 11.90
N TRP A 174 -5.96 -4.96 12.94
CA TRP A 174 -6.94 -4.01 13.43
C TRP A 174 -6.24 -2.83 14.11
N GLY A 175 -6.57 -1.62 13.68
CA GLY A 175 -5.82 -0.43 14.10
C GLY A 175 -6.00 -0.06 15.58
N ASP A 176 -7.00 -0.60 16.28
CA ASP A 176 -7.07 -0.44 17.74
C ASP A 176 -6.09 -1.37 18.46
N ASP A 177 -5.95 -2.61 18.00
CA ASP A 177 -5.01 -3.57 18.58
C ASP A 177 -3.57 -3.08 18.40
N LEU A 178 -3.24 -2.55 17.21
CA LEU A 178 -1.94 -1.92 16.97
C LEU A 178 -1.71 -0.70 17.88
N LYS A 179 -2.73 0.16 18.04
CA LYS A 179 -2.61 1.36 18.88
C LYS A 179 -2.43 1.00 20.35
N SER A 180 -3.18 0.02 20.87
CA SER A 180 -3.02 -0.49 22.23
C SER A 180 -1.60 -1.01 22.44
N SER A 181 -1.14 -1.87 21.53
CA SER A 181 0.19 -2.46 21.60
C SER A 181 1.33 -1.43 21.51
N LEU A 182 1.15 -0.37 20.71
CA LEU A 182 2.09 0.75 20.68
C LEU A 182 2.06 1.59 21.97
N SER A 183 0.90 1.75 22.59
CA SER A 183 0.78 2.46 23.87
C SER A 183 1.53 1.71 24.98
N GLU A 184 1.35 0.39 25.05
CA GLU A 184 2.08 -0.47 25.99
C GLU A 184 3.60 -0.32 25.83
N LEU A 185 4.10 -0.28 24.59
CA LEU A 185 5.53 -0.04 24.33
C LEU A 185 5.99 1.34 24.78
N VAL A 186 5.17 2.37 24.56
CA VAL A 186 5.47 3.72 25.06
C VAL A 186 5.58 3.71 26.58
N ASP A 187 4.68 3.04 27.29
CA ASP A 187 4.70 2.96 28.75
C ASP A 187 5.96 2.23 29.25
N VAL A 188 6.29 1.08 28.65
CA VAL A 188 7.50 0.31 28.98
C VAL A 188 8.75 1.15 28.75
N PHE A 189 8.92 1.74 27.57
CA PHE A 189 10.11 2.54 27.27
C PHE A 189 10.18 3.84 28.08
N SER A 190 9.04 4.38 28.54
CA SER A 190 9.02 5.60 29.37
C SER A 190 9.53 5.33 30.78
N SER A 191 9.36 4.09 31.27
CA SER A 191 9.89 3.65 32.56
C SER A 191 11.42 3.51 32.60
N TYR A 192 12.10 3.51 31.44
CA TYR A 192 13.55 3.36 31.39
C TYR A 192 14.28 4.57 32.00
N PRO A 193 15.46 4.37 32.61
CA PRO A 193 16.28 5.46 33.13
C PRO A 193 16.62 6.50 32.07
N GLU A 194 16.77 7.77 32.48
CA GLU A 194 17.09 8.86 31.56
C GLU A 194 18.39 8.60 30.79
N SER A 195 19.40 8.04 31.46
CA SER A 195 20.67 7.66 30.84
C SER A 195 20.53 6.68 29.67
N VAL A 196 19.52 5.80 29.69
CA VAL A 196 19.22 4.88 28.60
C VAL A 196 18.50 5.62 27.47
N LYS A 197 17.51 6.45 27.80
CA LYS A 197 16.72 7.23 26.83
C LYS A 197 17.58 8.24 26.06
N GLU A 198 18.59 8.82 26.72
CA GLU A 198 19.57 9.73 26.12
C GLU A 198 20.49 9.05 25.09
N THR A 199 20.61 7.72 25.10
CA THR A 199 21.35 6.99 24.06
C THR A 199 20.64 6.96 22.70
N GLY A 200 19.38 7.41 22.64
CA GLY A 200 18.58 7.53 21.43
C GLY A 200 17.73 6.29 21.12
N LEU A 201 16.52 6.54 20.61
CA LEU A 201 15.51 5.52 20.31
C LEU A 201 16.03 4.42 19.37
N MET A 202 16.84 4.80 18.38
CA MET A 202 17.44 3.88 17.40
C MET A 202 18.46 2.90 18.03
N LYS A 203 18.86 3.11 19.29
CA LYS A 203 19.77 2.23 20.02
C LYS A 203 19.01 1.32 20.99
N PHE A 204 18.20 1.89 21.88
CA PHE A 204 17.58 1.11 22.96
C PHE A 204 16.23 0.47 22.59
N ALA A 205 15.52 0.97 21.56
CA ALA A 205 14.21 0.49 21.13
C ALA A 205 14.23 -0.08 19.70
N ARG A 206 15.30 -0.79 19.34
CA ARG A 206 15.46 -1.43 18.00
C ARG A 206 14.44 -2.53 17.74
N THR A 207 14.03 -3.21 18.79
CA THR A 207 13.05 -4.31 18.77
C THR A 207 12.08 -4.08 19.93
N PRO A 208 10.90 -4.72 19.90
CA PRO A 208 10.07 -4.81 21.09
C PRO A 208 10.83 -5.46 22.25
N PRO A 209 10.48 -5.19 23.52
CA PRO A 209 10.91 -5.98 24.66
C PRO A 209 10.53 -7.46 24.48
N LEU A 210 11.35 -8.39 24.98
CA LEU A 210 11.11 -9.83 24.80
C LEU A 210 9.84 -10.30 25.50
N GLU A 211 9.48 -9.63 26.59
CA GLU A 211 8.29 -9.86 27.39
C GLU A 211 7.03 -9.30 26.72
N HIS A 212 7.17 -8.49 25.66
CA HIS A 212 6.04 -7.94 24.93
C HIS A 212 5.34 -9.02 24.09
N SER A 213 4.02 -9.08 24.21
CA SER A 213 3.17 -10.07 23.52
C SER A 213 2.01 -9.46 22.73
N GLY A 214 1.95 -8.13 22.62
CA GLY A 214 0.89 -7.44 21.86
C GLY A 214 1.05 -7.55 20.34
N ALA A 215 0.16 -6.89 19.59
CA ALA A 215 0.13 -6.91 18.12
C ALA A 215 1.47 -6.55 17.47
N VAL A 216 2.25 -5.62 18.05
CA VAL A 216 3.58 -5.29 17.53
C VAL A 216 4.53 -6.50 17.63
N ALA A 217 4.54 -7.23 18.75
CA ALA A 217 5.40 -8.40 18.90
C ALA A 217 5.04 -9.50 17.90
N GLN A 218 3.74 -9.73 17.66
CA GLN A 218 3.25 -10.70 16.67
C GLN A 218 3.69 -10.34 15.24
N LEU A 219 3.62 -9.06 14.87
CA LEU A 219 4.11 -8.60 13.57
C LEU A 219 5.60 -8.82 13.40
N TRP A 220 6.38 -8.62 14.48
CA TRP A 220 7.80 -8.94 14.46
C TRP A 220 8.04 -10.46 14.35
N ASP A 221 7.25 -11.28 15.05
CA ASP A 221 7.35 -12.74 14.95
C ASP A 221 7.07 -13.23 13.51
N ASN A 222 6.07 -12.64 12.84
CA ASN A 222 5.65 -13.04 11.50
C ASN A 222 6.52 -12.47 10.37
N HIS A 223 7.07 -11.25 10.54
CA HIS A 223 7.74 -10.53 9.45
C HIS A 223 9.21 -10.19 9.70
N ALA A 224 9.67 -10.16 10.95
CA ALA A 224 11.04 -9.85 11.34
C ALA A 224 11.68 -11.07 11.98
N GLY A 225 11.93 -12.10 11.17
CA GLY A 225 12.44 -13.40 11.61
C GLY A 225 13.59 -13.30 12.62
N SER A 226 13.62 -14.25 13.57
CA SER A 226 14.63 -14.42 14.63
C SER A 226 14.88 -13.23 15.56
N TRP A 227 14.02 -12.21 15.62
CA TRP A 227 14.20 -11.06 16.52
C TRP A 227 14.18 -11.41 18.02
N ARG A 228 13.44 -12.46 18.43
CA ARG A 228 13.44 -12.97 19.81
C ARG A 228 14.72 -13.74 20.17
N SER A 229 15.48 -14.16 19.17
CA SER A 229 16.73 -14.89 19.35
C SER A 229 17.90 -13.91 19.40
N LYS A 230 18.72 -13.98 20.45
CA LYS A 230 19.97 -13.19 20.59
C LYS A 230 21.09 -13.68 19.65
N GLN A 231 20.77 -14.23 18.47
CA GLN A 231 21.81 -14.57 17.51
C GLN A 231 22.44 -13.26 17.03
N LYS A 232 23.71 -13.04 17.42
CA LYS A 232 24.51 -12.00 16.78
C LYS A 232 24.48 -12.28 15.28
N PRO A 233 24.16 -11.28 14.43
CA PRO A 233 24.33 -11.45 13.00
C PRO A 233 25.77 -11.92 12.75
N PRO A 234 25.98 -12.89 11.83
CA PRO A 234 27.32 -13.37 11.53
C PRO A 234 28.20 -12.18 11.17
N ALA A 235 29.40 -12.13 11.75
CA ALA A 235 30.35 -11.06 11.45
C ALA A 235 30.57 -10.99 9.94
N LEU A 236 30.40 -9.79 9.34
CA LEU A 236 30.72 -9.62 7.94
C LEU A 236 32.22 -9.91 7.75
N SER A 237 32.56 -10.61 6.67
CA SER A 237 33.96 -10.79 6.33
C SER A 237 34.57 -9.42 5.97
N PRO A 238 35.86 -9.17 6.28
CA PRO A 238 36.52 -7.91 5.94
C PRO A 238 36.44 -7.55 4.44
N LYS A 239 36.34 -8.57 3.58
CA LYS A 239 36.13 -8.41 2.13
C LYS A 239 34.75 -7.85 1.81
N LYS A 240 33.68 -8.41 2.37
CA LYS A 240 32.31 -7.91 2.17
C LYS A 240 32.12 -6.52 2.76
N GLU A 241 32.78 -6.24 3.88
CA GLU A 241 32.75 -4.91 4.49
C GLU A 241 33.40 -3.85 3.59
N ARG A 242 34.56 -4.16 2.99
CA ARG A 242 35.18 -3.29 1.97
C ARG A 242 34.30 -3.11 0.74
N GLU A 243 33.72 -4.18 0.20
CA GLU A 243 32.82 -4.10 -0.96
C GLU A 243 31.61 -3.17 -0.70
N ILE A 244 31.00 -3.26 0.49
CA ILE A 244 29.88 -2.38 0.89
C ILE A 244 30.36 -0.92 1.03
N LEU A 245 31.52 -0.69 1.64
CA LEU A 245 32.07 0.66 1.79
C LEU A 245 32.43 1.28 0.44
N ASP A 246 32.97 0.50 -0.49
CA ASP A 246 33.30 0.97 -1.84
C ASP A 246 32.04 1.26 -2.65
N MET A 247 30.98 0.44 -2.52
CA MET A 247 29.66 0.75 -3.08
C MET A 247 29.04 2.03 -2.49
N LEU A 248 29.13 2.23 -1.18
CA LEU A 248 28.62 3.45 -0.54
C LEU A 248 29.39 4.70 -1.01
N LYS A 249 30.72 4.60 -1.10
CA LYS A 249 31.55 5.71 -1.60
C LYS A 249 31.24 6.04 -3.05
N SER A 250 31.09 5.02 -3.91
CA SER A 250 30.75 5.26 -5.32
C SER A 250 29.39 5.94 -5.45
N GLN A 251 28.40 5.54 -4.66
CA GLN A 251 27.08 6.18 -4.62
C GLN A 251 27.09 7.60 -4.02
N MET A 252 27.90 7.85 -2.99
CA MET A 252 28.04 9.20 -2.40
C MET A 252 28.75 10.19 -3.33
N ASN A 253 29.63 9.69 -4.20
CA ASN A 253 30.37 10.49 -5.18
C ASN A 253 29.60 10.70 -6.49
N LEU A 254 28.40 10.14 -6.64
CA LEU A 254 27.55 10.42 -7.80
C LEU A 254 27.14 11.90 -7.81
N PRO A 255 27.09 12.56 -8.99
CA PRO A 255 26.63 13.93 -9.11
C PRO A 255 25.24 14.08 -8.50
N ARG A 256 25.13 14.91 -7.46
CA ARG A 256 23.82 15.24 -6.88
C ARG A 256 23.08 16.12 -7.88
N LEU A 257 22.03 15.57 -8.50
CA LEU A 257 21.10 16.38 -9.28
C LEU A 257 20.52 17.46 -8.36
N LYS A 258 20.72 18.73 -8.72
CA LYS A 258 20.02 19.84 -8.06
C LYS A 258 18.54 19.66 -8.35
N SER A 259 17.69 19.88 -7.35
CA SER A 259 16.24 19.67 -7.40
C SER A 259 15.54 20.39 -8.57
N SER A 260 16.15 21.44 -9.12
CA SER A 260 15.66 22.20 -10.28
C SER A 260 16.03 21.62 -11.66
N GLN A 261 16.87 20.59 -11.72
CA GLN A 261 17.37 19.99 -12.98
C GLN A 261 16.91 18.54 -13.19
N ALA A 262 16.20 17.95 -12.24
CA ALA A 262 15.65 16.60 -12.40
C ALA A 262 14.45 16.66 -13.36
N SER A 263 14.69 16.41 -14.65
CA SER A 263 13.61 16.24 -15.61
C SER A 263 13.01 14.84 -15.48
N SER A 264 11.73 14.67 -15.85
CA SER A 264 11.08 13.35 -15.90
C SER A 264 11.74 12.39 -16.91
N ALA A 265 12.60 12.91 -17.80
CA ALA A 265 13.37 12.12 -18.75
C ALA A 265 14.59 11.45 -18.08
N ASP A 266 15.26 12.15 -17.17
CA ASP A 266 16.44 11.62 -16.44
C ASP A 266 16.05 10.50 -15.47
N MET A 267 14.87 10.60 -14.83
CA MET A 267 14.34 9.58 -13.93
C MET A 267 14.02 8.24 -14.61
N ARG A 268 13.85 8.23 -15.95
CA ARG A 268 13.61 7.00 -16.73
C ARG A 268 14.91 6.35 -17.22
N ALA A 269 16.00 7.09 -17.28
CA ALA A 269 17.29 6.63 -17.79
C ALA A 269 18.08 5.83 -16.73
N GLU A 270 18.01 6.21 -15.46
CA GLU A 270 18.69 5.50 -14.36
C GLU A 270 17.76 5.20 -13.16
N PRO A 271 16.78 4.30 -13.31
CA PRO A 271 15.84 3.97 -12.24
C PRO A 271 16.48 3.25 -11.03
N GLN A 272 17.76 2.88 -11.12
CA GLN A 272 18.45 2.06 -10.12
C GLN A 272 19.17 2.85 -9.02
N SER A 273 19.23 4.19 -9.10
CA SER A 273 19.81 4.97 -8.00
C SER A 273 19.04 6.27 -7.76
N MET A 274 18.30 6.31 -6.65
CA MET A 274 17.69 7.52 -6.12
C MET A 274 18.15 7.67 -4.67
N SER A 275 18.85 8.75 -4.37
CA SER A 275 19.25 9.09 -3.01
C SER A 275 18.33 10.17 -2.46
N ILE A 276 17.56 9.83 -1.43
CA ILE A 276 16.74 10.78 -0.69
C ILE A 276 17.46 11.08 0.62
N SER A 277 18.02 12.29 0.73
CA SER A 277 18.58 12.78 1.99
C SER A 277 17.48 13.44 2.81
N ARG A 278 17.28 12.98 4.05
CA ARG A 278 16.36 13.60 5.01
C ARG A 278 17.12 13.93 6.28
N MET A 279 16.91 15.12 6.82
CA MET A 279 17.40 15.45 8.16
C MET A 279 16.57 14.69 9.19
N VAL A 280 17.23 14.00 10.12
CA VAL A 280 16.56 13.35 11.25
C VAL A 280 16.45 14.38 12.37
N PRO A 281 15.23 14.68 12.86
CA PRO A 281 15.08 15.61 13.97
C PRO A 281 15.78 15.05 15.21
N ARG A 282 16.48 15.92 15.96
CA ARG A 282 17.20 15.50 17.18
C ARG A 282 16.28 14.86 18.21
N LYS A 283 15.05 15.40 18.34
CA LYS A 283 14.02 14.92 19.26
C LYS A 283 12.68 14.81 18.53
N ARG A 284 11.90 13.76 18.83
CA ARG A 284 10.51 13.61 18.37
C ARG A 284 9.63 13.27 19.57
N GLY A 285 8.71 14.17 19.92
CA GLY A 285 7.96 14.07 21.17
C GLY A 285 8.91 14.08 22.38
N GLN A 286 8.81 13.08 23.24
CA GLN A 286 9.68 12.95 24.42
C GLN A 286 11.03 12.26 24.14
N TRP A 287 11.24 11.69 22.95
CA TRP A 287 12.38 10.82 22.65
C TRP A 287 13.49 11.51 21.85
N TYR A 288 14.75 11.28 22.24
CA TYR A 288 15.89 11.54 21.38
C TYR A 288 15.94 10.50 20.25
N MET A 289 16.03 10.93 18.99
CA MET A 289 16.10 10.00 17.85
C MET A 289 17.51 9.40 17.71
N LEU A 290 18.52 10.22 18.00
CA LEU A 290 19.95 9.88 18.02
C LEU A 290 20.50 10.16 19.43
N PRO A 291 21.67 9.59 19.80
CA PRO A 291 22.29 9.92 21.08
C PRO A 291 22.38 11.44 21.31
N LYS A 292 22.07 11.87 22.54
CA LYS A 292 21.97 13.29 22.91
C LYS A 292 23.23 14.09 22.56
N ASP A 293 24.40 13.44 22.59
CA ASP A 293 25.70 14.07 22.40
C ASP A 293 26.14 14.20 20.93
N ILE A 294 25.37 13.67 19.98
CA ILE A 294 25.65 13.84 18.55
C ILE A 294 25.28 15.27 18.14
N LYS A 295 26.27 15.97 17.56
CA LYS A 295 26.13 17.30 16.97
C LYS A 295 25.63 17.23 15.54
#